data_AF-A0A653UWK6-F1
#
_entry.id   AF-A0A653UWK6-F1
#
_cell.length_a   1.000
_cell.length_b   1.000
_cell.length_c   1.000
_cell.angle_alpha   90.00
_cell.angle_beta   90.00
_cell.angle_gamma   90.00
#
_symmetry.space_group_name_H-M   'P 1'
#
loop_
_entity.id
_entity.type
_entity.pdbx_description
1 polymer ?
#
loop_
_entity_poly.entity_id
_entity_poly.type
_entity_poly.pdbx_seq_one_letter_code
_entity_poly.pdbx_strand_id
1 'polypeptide(L)'
;MRLTTLLFVLSALFSTSLLAQQPPKMPATGPATGAPGTATPQPYAPVAPQHLPAPTRNNPPLLKQAPLPEPSQPRRDQELPLLKEQRERNTRPLPKSDE
;
A
#
# COMPACT_ATOMS: atom_id res chain seq x y z
N MET A 1 -26.11 8.52 -53.58
CA MET A 1 -25.61 7.13 -53.46
C MET A 1 -24.09 7.02 -53.40
N ARG A 2 -23.30 7.79 -54.19
CA ARG A 2 -21.83 7.73 -54.13
C ARG A 2 -21.17 8.55 -53.01
N LEU A 3 -21.76 9.68 -52.63
CA LEU A 3 -21.25 10.50 -51.52
C LEU A 3 -21.44 9.82 -50.16
N THR A 4 -22.60 9.18 -49.96
CA THR A 4 -22.95 8.49 -48.72
C THR A 4 -22.04 7.30 -48.45
N THR A 5 -21.68 6.53 -49.48
CA THR A 5 -20.73 5.42 -49.36
C THR A 5 -19.32 5.92 -49.03
N LEU A 6 -18.87 7.03 -49.64
CA LEU A 6 -17.57 7.62 -49.35
C LEU A 6 -17.46 8.14 -47.89
N LEU A 7 -18.53 8.76 -47.38
CA LEU A 7 -18.60 9.21 -45.98
C LEU A 7 -18.56 8.05 -44.99
N PHE A 8 -19.23 6.93 -45.31
CA PHE A 8 -19.20 5.71 -44.50
C PHE A 8 -17.83 5.05 -44.46
N VAL A 9 -17.11 5.01 -45.59
CA VAL A 9 -15.75 4.46 -45.64
C VAL A 9 -14.78 5.36 -44.88
N LEU A 10 -14.92 6.68 -45.00
CA LEU A 10 -14.06 7.63 -44.29
C LEU A 10 -14.26 7.56 -42.78
N SER A 11 -15.49 7.46 -42.29
CA SER A 11 -15.76 7.32 -40.84
C SER A 11 -15.25 6.00 -40.27
N ALA A 12 -15.30 4.91 -41.03
CA ALA A 12 -14.76 3.62 -40.62
C ALA A 12 -13.23 3.66 -40.47
N LEU A 13 -12.52 4.32 -41.40
CA LEU A 13 -11.06 4.47 -41.38
C LEU A 13 -10.58 5.35 -40.21
N PHE A 14 -11.30 6.44 -39.89
CA PHE A 14 -10.94 7.31 -38.77
C PHE A 14 -11.18 6.64 -37.40
N SER A 15 -12.15 5.73 -37.30
CA SER A 15 -12.47 5.06 -36.02
C SER A 15 -11.39 4.06 -35.57
N THR A 16 -10.58 3.53 -36.50
CA THR A 16 -9.58 2.50 -36.18
C THR A 16 -8.26 3.07 -35.64
N SER A 17 -7.97 4.36 -35.83
CA SER A 17 -6.70 4.97 -35.42
C SER A 17 -6.63 5.30 -33.92
N LEU A 18 -7.78 5.38 -33.23
CA LEU A 18 -7.87 5.74 -31.81
C LEU A 18 -7.56 4.56 -30.87
N LEU A 19 -7.78 3.32 -31.32
CA LEU A 19 -7.53 2.11 -30.51
C LEU A 19 -6.06 1.67 -30.50
N ALA A 20 -5.24 2.13 -31.44
CA ALA A 20 -3.83 1.74 -31.54
C ALA A 20 -2.87 2.53 -30.64
N GLN A 21 -3.33 3.60 -29.97
CA GLN A 21 -2.48 4.46 -29.14
C GLN A 21 -2.51 4.14 -27.65
N GLN A 22 -3.23 3.10 -27.22
CA GLN A 22 -3.22 2.72 -25.81
C GLN A 22 -2.02 1.80 -25.54
N PRO A 23 -0.97 2.26 -24.83
CA PRO A 23 0.11 1.38 -24.43
C PRO A 23 -0.48 0.24 -23.57
N PRO A 24 -0.02 -1.01 -23.77
CA PRO A 24 -0.52 -2.14 -22.99
C PRO A 24 -0.31 -1.87 -21.50
N LYS A 25 -1.39 -1.86 -20.74
CA LYS A 25 -1.35 -1.72 -19.29
C LYS A 25 -0.64 -2.93 -18.71
N MET A 26 0.63 -2.77 -18.34
CA MET A 26 1.38 -3.85 -17.72
C MET A 26 0.78 -4.19 -16.35
N PRO A 27 0.63 -5.48 -16.02
CA PRO A 27 0.28 -5.89 -14.67
C PRO A 27 1.41 -5.45 -13.72
N ALA A 28 1.05 -4.86 -12.58
CA ALA A 28 2.02 -4.44 -11.58
C ALA A 28 2.84 -5.66 -11.13
N THR A 29 4.14 -5.63 -11.38
CA THR A 29 5.07 -6.74 -11.08
C THR A 29 5.57 -6.71 -9.63
N GLY A 30 5.11 -5.73 -8.83
CA GLY A 30 5.52 -5.53 -7.46
C GLY A 30 4.63 -6.25 -6.44
N PRO A 31 5.15 -6.52 -5.23
CA PRO A 31 4.33 -6.99 -4.13
C PRO A 31 3.20 -5.98 -3.86
N ALA A 32 2.02 -6.48 -3.51
CA ALA A 32 0.88 -5.64 -3.19
C ALA A 32 1.25 -4.66 -2.07
N THR A 33 0.72 -3.44 -2.13
CA THR A 33 0.89 -2.43 -1.08
C THR A 33 0.49 -3.04 0.26
N GLY A 34 1.41 -3.10 1.22
CA GLY A 34 1.15 -3.71 2.52
C GLY A 34 1.56 -5.17 2.66
N ALA A 35 2.17 -5.78 1.65
CA ALA A 35 2.63 -7.16 1.76
C ALA A 35 3.69 -7.34 2.87
N PRO A 36 3.79 -8.54 3.47
CA PRO A 36 4.86 -8.88 4.39
C PRO A 36 6.23 -8.60 3.76
N GLY A 37 7.16 -8.03 4.54
CA GLY A 37 8.51 -7.71 4.06
C GLY A 37 8.62 -6.40 3.26
N THR A 38 7.55 -5.64 3.10
CA THR A 38 7.63 -4.25 2.60
C THR A 38 7.96 -3.27 3.74
N ALA A 39 8.36 -2.05 3.42
CA ALA A 39 8.64 -1.00 4.43
C ALA A 39 7.42 -0.66 5.29
N THR A 40 6.20 -0.94 4.81
CA THR A 40 4.94 -0.71 5.51
C THR A 40 4.06 -1.96 5.45
N PRO A 41 4.40 -3.03 6.19
CA PRO A 41 3.61 -4.25 6.18
C PRO A 41 2.25 -4.00 6.86
N GLN A 42 1.16 -4.50 6.26
CA GLN A 42 -0.15 -4.48 6.90
C GLN A 42 -0.19 -5.54 8.00
N PRO A 43 -0.78 -5.24 9.17
CA PRO A 43 -0.97 -6.24 10.22
C PRO A 43 -1.77 -7.44 9.69
N TYR A 44 -1.41 -8.64 10.14
CA TYR A 44 -2.19 -9.83 9.84
C TYR A 44 -3.60 -9.71 10.42
N ALA A 45 -4.60 -10.12 9.64
CA ALA A 45 -5.97 -10.18 10.12
C ALA A 45 -6.09 -11.19 11.28
N PRO A 46 -6.83 -10.87 12.36
CA PRO A 46 -7.06 -11.81 13.43
C PRO A 46 -7.84 -13.03 12.91
N VAL A 47 -7.26 -14.22 13.02
CA VAL A 47 -7.94 -15.47 12.67
C VAL A 47 -8.62 -16.02 13.92
N ALA A 48 -9.94 -16.19 13.87
CA ALA A 48 -10.66 -16.88 14.93
C ALA A 48 -10.21 -18.35 14.97
N PRO A 49 -9.88 -18.92 16.15
CA PRO A 49 -9.45 -20.31 16.19
C PRO A 49 -10.62 -21.24 15.83
N GLN A 50 -10.42 -22.15 14.88
CA GLN A 50 -11.48 -22.99 14.31
C GLN A 50 -12.09 -24.00 15.30
N HIS A 51 -11.40 -24.26 16.42
CA HIS A 51 -11.78 -25.29 17.38
C HIS A 51 -11.87 -24.77 18.81
N LEU A 52 -12.62 -23.67 19.02
CA LEU A 52 -13.01 -23.35 20.39
C LEU A 52 -14.08 -24.38 20.83
N PRO A 53 -13.86 -25.09 21.96
CA PRO A 53 -14.93 -25.86 22.56
C PRO A 53 -16.07 -24.91 22.91
N ALA A 54 -17.29 -25.24 22.48
CA ALA A 54 -18.47 -24.48 22.84
C ALA A 54 -18.66 -24.50 24.37
N PRO A 55 -19.06 -23.39 25.00
CA PRO A 55 -19.37 -23.38 26.42
C PRO A 55 -20.54 -24.34 26.67
N THR A 56 -20.24 -25.48 27.31
CA THR A 56 -21.22 -26.46 27.75
C THR A 56 -22.13 -25.84 28.81
N ARG A 57 -23.45 -26.02 28.68
CA ARG A 57 -24.50 -25.44 29.54
C ARG A 57 -24.30 -25.64 31.06
N ASN A 58 -23.55 -26.68 31.46
CA ASN A 58 -23.31 -27.03 32.86
C ASN A 58 -21.92 -26.66 33.39
N ASN A 59 -21.11 -25.92 32.62
CA ASN A 59 -19.80 -25.51 33.09
C ASN A 59 -19.85 -24.04 33.51
N PRO A 60 -19.59 -23.70 34.80
CA PRO A 60 -19.47 -22.30 35.19
C PRO A 60 -18.40 -21.62 34.34
N PRO A 61 -18.56 -20.33 33.98
CA PRO A 61 -17.59 -19.64 33.16
C PRO A 61 -16.22 -19.68 33.85
N LEU A 62 -15.20 -20.19 33.16
CA LEU A 62 -13.81 -19.95 33.57
C LEU A 62 -13.59 -18.43 33.62
N LEU A 63 -12.78 -18.01 34.59
CA LEU A 63 -12.45 -16.62 34.95
C LEU A 63 -12.61 -15.63 33.79
N LYS A 64 -13.29 -14.50 34.06
CA LYS A 64 -13.54 -13.43 33.09
C LYS A 64 -12.27 -13.15 32.29
N GLN A 65 -12.35 -13.19 30.96
CA GLN A 65 -11.24 -12.82 30.08
C GLN A 65 -10.71 -11.46 30.52
N ALA A 66 -9.39 -11.38 30.74
CA ALA A 66 -8.74 -10.12 31.03
C ALA A 66 -9.05 -9.14 29.90
N PRO A 67 -9.25 -7.84 30.20
CA PRO A 67 -9.45 -6.83 29.17
C PRO A 67 -8.35 -6.93 28.12
N LEU A 68 -8.75 -6.90 26.84
CA LEU A 68 -7.81 -6.86 25.74
C LEU A 68 -6.94 -5.60 25.90
N PRO A 69 -5.60 -5.68 25.78
CA PRO A 69 -4.77 -4.49 25.86
C PRO A 69 -5.21 -3.50 24.78
N GLU A 70 -5.40 -2.26 25.17
CA GLU A 70 -5.70 -1.16 24.24
C GLU A 70 -4.68 -1.17 23.09
N PRO A 71 -5.12 -0.92 21.84
CA PRO A 71 -4.21 -0.84 20.71
C PRO A 71 -3.13 0.18 21.03
N SER A 72 -1.88 -0.29 21.16
CA SER A 72 -0.75 0.56 21.50
C SER A 72 -0.70 1.72 20.52
N GLN A 73 -0.86 2.95 21.00
CA GLN A 73 -0.65 4.12 20.18
C GLN A 73 0.68 3.99 19.45
N PRO A 74 0.76 4.34 18.16
CA PRO A 74 2.00 4.28 17.41
C PRO A 74 3.03 5.10 18.17
N ARG A 75 4.03 4.40 18.71
CA ARG A 75 5.12 5.02 19.45
C ARG A 75 5.75 6.01 18.48
N ARG A 76 5.76 7.31 18.83
CA ARG A 76 6.54 8.27 18.03
C ARG A 76 7.98 7.80 18.08
N ASP A 77 8.53 7.48 16.91
CA ASP A 77 9.92 7.10 16.78
C ASP A 77 10.76 8.23 17.40
N GLN A 78 11.48 7.91 18.47
CA GLN A 78 12.40 8.88 19.06
C GLN A 78 13.56 9.04 18.09
N GLU A 79 13.88 10.30 17.76
CA GLU A 79 15.03 10.58 16.91
C GLU A 79 16.30 10.01 17.56
N LEU A 80 16.93 9.06 16.87
CA LEU A 80 18.19 8.47 17.30
C LEU A 80 19.24 9.58 17.45
N PRO A 81 20.08 9.57 18.51
CA PRO A 81 21.12 10.59 18.71
C PRO A 81 21.99 10.83 17.46
N LEU A 82 22.35 9.75 16.76
CA LEU A 82 23.15 9.79 15.54
C LEU A 82 22.46 10.53 14.37
N LEU A 83 21.13 10.50 14.29
CA LEU A 83 20.38 11.23 13.28
C LEU A 83 20.39 12.75 13.54
N LYS A 84 20.44 13.14 14.82
CA LYS A 84 20.59 14.55 15.21
C LYS A 84 21.96 15.08 14.82
N GLU A 85 23.01 14.35 15.19
CA GLU A 85 24.39 14.68 14.80
C GLU A 85 24.55 14.77 13.29
N GLN A 86 23.96 13.84 12.53
CA GLN A 86 24.02 13.89 11.07
C GLN A 86 23.34 15.12 10.48
N ARG A 87 22.17 15.51 11.00
CA ARG A 87 21.50 16.73 10.56
C ARG A 87 22.34 17.97 10.83
N GLU A 88 22.95 18.06 12.01
CA GLU A 88 23.84 19.17 12.37
C GLU A 88 25.08 19.26 11.48
N ARG A 89 25.61 18.12 11.00
CA ARG A 89 26.69 18.14 9.99
C ARG A 89 26.19 18.62 8.63
N ASN A 90 25.01 18.16 8.21
CA ASN A 90 24.43 18.52 6.92
C ASN A 90 24.03 20.00 6.83
N THR A 91 23.74 20.65 7.96
CA THR A 91 23.42 22.09 8.00
C THR A 91 24.65 22.98 7.96
N ARG A 92 25.86 22.43 8.14
CA ARG A 92 27.08 23.21 8.03
C ARG A 92 27.38 23.51 6.55
N PRO A 93 27.59 24.78 6.18
CA PRO A 93 28.01 25.12 4.84
C PRO A 93 29.36 24.48 4.55
N LEU A 94 29.52 23.90 3.36
CA LEU A 94 30.80 23.41 2.90
C LEU A 94 31.81 24.58 2.87
N PRO A 95 33.04 24.38 3.37
CA PRO A 95 34.06 25.41 3.27
C PRO A 95 34.25 25.74 1.79
N LYS A 96 34.22 27.04 1.46
CA LYS A 96 34.54 27.49 0.11
C LYS A 96 35.99 27.09 -0.16
N SER A 97 36.22 26.38 -1.25
CA SER A 97 37.55 26.19 -1.80
C SER A 97 38.03 27.55 -2.28
N ASP A 98 38.96 28.16 -1.54
CA ASP A 98 39.69 29.33 -2.00
C ASP A 98 40.66 28.84 -3.09
N GLU A 99 40.30 29.12 -4.36
CA GLU A 99 41.16 29.00 -5.54
C GLU A 99 41.48 30.41 -6.06
#